data_AF-A0A920MXZ3-F1
#
_entry.id   AF-A0A920MXZ3-F1
#
_cell.length_a   1.000
_cell.length_b   1.000
_cell.length_c   1.000
_cell.angle_alpha   90.00
_cell.angle_beta   90.00
_cell.angle_gamma   90.00
#
_symmetry.space_group_name_H-M   'P 1'
#
loop_
_entity.id
_entity.type
_entity.pdbx_description
1 polymer ?
#
loop_
_entity_poly.entity_id
_entity_poly.type
_entity_poly.pdbx_seq_one_letter_code
_entity_poly.pdbx_strand_id
1 'polypeptide(L)'
;MGAAASHPELLDWLAAELLANGGRIKPLHRLMLLSETYQQSGTVPNRLAVDTDPENQLLWKFRRRRLEAEALRDSLLAVSGQLNRQAGGPGVRLPLPPEIAALQYKGSWQAHPDPWQHNRRAIFLFVKRNNRPPLLTNFDAPGTMVSCGRRNQSSHAGQALTLLNSPELDRQARAFASRLETEAGRAPVAVVQRAYRLALGRSPSPDELSLGRAFLEAGDGSFAETLSDYCLVLFNLDEFLYVE
;
A
#
# COMPACT_ATOMS: atom_id res chain seq x y z
N MET A 1 24.73 15.68 -14.06
CA MET A 1 24.09 16.53 -15.07
C MET A 1 22.71 15.96 -15.34
N GLY A 2 21.66 16.79 -15.37
CA GLY A 2 20.29 16.35 -15.64
C GLY A 2 19.98 16.39 -17.14
N ALA A 3 19.21 15.43 -17.63
CA ALA A 3 18.66 15.48 -18.98
C ALA A 3 17.65 16.64 -19.12
N ALA A 4 17.45 17.12 -20.34
CA ALA A 4 16.40 18.10 -20.63
C ALA A 4 15.02 17.54 -20.25
N ALA A 5 14.10 18.42 -19.85
CA ALA A 5 12.72 18.01 -19.61
C ALA A 5 12.11 17.50 -20.92
N SER A 6 11.33 16.41 -20.84
CA SER A 6 10.68 15.85 -22.03
C SER A 6 9.57 16.75 -22.60
N HIS A 7 8.95 17.59 -21.76
CA HIS A 7 7.84 18.48 -22.13
C HIS A 7 8.09 19.90 -21.58
N PRO A 8 9.06 20.66 -22.11
CA PRO A 8 9.42 21.98 -21.58
C PRO A 8 8.27 22.99 -21.71
N GLU A 9 7.55 22.99 -22.84
CA GLU A 9 6.43 23.90 -23.10
C GLU A 9 5.27 23.70 -22.10
N LEU A 10 5.02 22.45 -21.68
CA LEU A 10 4.03 22.14 -20.65
C LEU A 10 4.44 22.72 -19.30
N LEU A 11 5.73 22.66 -18.95
CA LEU A 11 6.23 23.22 -17.70
C LEU A 11 6.13 24.74 -17.69
N ASP A 12 6.45 25.39 -18.81
CA ASP A 12 6.29 26.84 -18.97
C ASP A 12 4.82 27.26 -18.85
N TRP A 13 3.91 26.51 -19.47
CA TRP A 13 2.47 26.75 -19.34
C TRP A 13 1.97 26.59 -17.90
N LEU A 14 2.37 25.52 -17.21
CA LEU A 14 2.02 25.29 -15.80
C LEU A 14 2.59 26.38 -14.87
N ALA A 15 3.79 26.90 -15.17
CA ALA A 15 4.38 28.01 -14.44
C ALA A 15 3.59 29.30 -14.63
N ALA A 16 3.14 29.59 -15.86
CA ALA A 16 2.26 30.73 -16.16
C ALA A 16 0.92 30.61 -15.42
N GLU A 17 0.30 29.42 -15.41
CA GLU A 17 -0.93 29.14 -14.66
C GLU A 17 -0.77 29.34 -13.15
N LEU A 18 0.37 28.94 -12.58
CA LEU A 18 0.66 29.15 -11.16
C LEU A 18 0.74 30.64 -10.83
N LEU A 19 1.43 31.43 -11.67
CA LEU A 19 1.55 32.87 -11.49
C LEU A 19 0.19 33.58 -11.66
N ALA A 20 -0.58 33.22 -12.69
CA ALA A 20 -1.92 33.75 -12.94
C ALA A 20 -2.88 33.49 -11.76
N ASN A 21 -2.72 32.35 -11.08
CA ASN A 21 -3.52 31.99 -9.90
C ASN A 21 -2.97 32.54 -8.56
N GLY A 22 -1.99 33.45 -8.60
CA GLY A 22 -1.40 34.11 -7.42
C GLY A 22 -0.51 33.18 -6.58
N GLY A 23 0.15 32.21 -7.22
CA GLY A 23 1.00 31.23 -6.53
C GLY A 23 0.24 30.16 -5.76
N ARG A 24 -1.09 30.06 -5.92
CA ARG A 24 -1.90 29.05 -5.23
C ARG A 24 -1.70 27.68 -5.88
N ILE A 25 -1.25 26.73 -5.07
CA ILE A 25 -0.95 25.36 -5.53
C ILE A 25 -2.21 24.52 -5.76
N LYS A 26 -3.26 24.70 -4.95
CA LYS A 26 -4.48 23.86 -5.04
C LYS A 26 -5.18 23.92 -6.41
N PRO A 27 -5.38 25.09 -7.04
CA PRO A 27 -5.88 25.16 -8.42
C PRO A 27 -5.02 24.39 -9.42
N LEU A 28 -3.70 24.53 -9.32
CA LEU A 28 -2.76 23.82 -10.19
C LEU A 28 -2.85 22.29 -10.02
N HIS A 29 -2.91 21.81 -8.77
CA HIS A 29 -3.15 20.39 -8.51
C HIS A 29 -4.47 19.92 -9.11
N ARG A 30 -5.56 20.68 -8.92
CA ARG A 30 -6.86 20.31 -9.50
C ARG A 30 -6.79 20.21 -11.02
N LEU A 31 -6.12 21.15 -11.68
CA LEU A 31 -5.92 21.14 -13.13
C LEU A 31 -5.19 19.87 -13.59
N MET A 32 -4.09 19.51 -12.93
CA MET A 32 -3.35 18.28 -13.25
C MET A 32 -4.18 17.03 -13.00
N LEU A 33 -4.81 16.91 -11.82
CA LEU A 33 -5.60 15.74 -11.42
C LEU A 33 -6.86 15.53 -12.26
N LEU A 34 -7.37 16.58 -12.90
CA LEU A 34 -8.52 16.53 -13.81
C LEU A 34 -8.11 16.45 -15.29
N SER A 35 -6.82 16.37 -15.60
CA SER A 35 -6.37 16.19 -16.98
C SER A 35 -6.61 14.75 -17.46
N GLU A 36 -6.92 14.61 -18.75
CA GLU A 36 -7.05 13.30 -19.41
C GLU A 36 -5.79 12.45 -19.18
N THR A 37 -4.60 13.04 -19.32
CA THR A 37 -3.31 12.36 -19.09
C THR A 37 -3.19 11.76 -17.68
N TYR A 38 -3.63 12.49 -16.66
CA TYR A 38 -3.59 11.97 -15.27
C TYR A 38 -4.62 10.86 -15.03
N GLN A 39 -5.77 10.91 -15.72
CA GLN A 39 -6.89 9.99 -15.55
C GLN A 39 -6.82 8.76 -16.47
N GLN A 40 -5.80 8.65 -17.32
CA GLN A 40 -5.55 7.45 -18.11
C GLN A 40 -5.42 6.21 -17.21
N SER A 41 -5.74 5.04 -17.75
CA SER A 41 -5.49 3.77 -17.08
C SER A 41 -4.05 3.30 -17.28
N GLY A 42 -3.47 2.58 -16.32
CA GLY A 42 -2.22 1.84 -16.52
C GLY A 42 -2.37 0.61 -17.43
N THR A 43 -3.59 0.07 -17.54
CA THR A 43 -3.90 -1.18 -18.24
C THR A 43 -4.40 -0.90 -19.65
N VAL A 44 -3.55 -0.31 -20.49
CA VAL A 44 -3.87 -0.04 -21.90
C VAL A 44 -3.14 -1.04 -22.80
N PRO A 45 -3.85 -1.99 -23.45
CA PRO A 45 -3.26 -2.92 -24.40
C PRO A 45 -3.05 -2.23 -25.76
N ASN A 46 -2.17 -1.24 -25.83
CA ASN A 46 -1.74 -0.65 -27.09
C ASN A 46 -0.32 -1.12 -27.43
N ARG A 47 -0.22 -2.27 -28.12
CA ARG A 47 1.07 -2.87 -28.51
C ARG A 47 1.95 -1.90 -29.31
N LEU A 48 1.36 -1.13 -30.22
CA LEU A 48 2.09 -0.13 -31.00
C LEU A 48 2.72 0.95 -30.11
N ALA A 49 2.00 1.41 -29.07
CA ALA A 49 2.53 2.38 -28.12
C ALA A 49 3.64 1.81 -27.24
N VAL A 50 3.56 0.53 -26.86
CA VAL A 50 4.64 -0.16 -26.13
C VAL A 50 5.91 -0.24 -26.98
N ASP A 51 5.79 -0.54 -28.27
CA ASP A 51 6.94 -0.65 -29.16
C ASP A 51 7.55 0.71 -29.53
N THR A 52 6.72 1.76 -29.59
CA THR A 52 7.15 3.12 -29.99
C THR A 52 7.71 3.95 -28.83
N ASP A 53 7.08 3.89 -27.65
CA ASP A 53 7.48 4.63 -26.45
C ASP A 53 7.42 3.73 -25.20
N PRO A 54 8.35 2.77 -25.07
CA PRO A 54 8.38 1.82 -23.96
C PRO A 54 8.58 2.51 -22.60
N GLU A 55 9.31 3.63 -22.58
CA GLU A 55 9.60 4.43 -21.38
C GLU A 55 8.42 5.33 -20.97
N ASN A 56 7.33 5.33 -21.75
CA ASN A 56 6.14 6.14 -21.51
C ASN A 56 6.49 7.62 -21.32
N GLN A 57 7.42 8.14 -22.13
CA GLN A 57 7.82 9.54 -22.09
C GLN A 57 6.67 10.46 -22.47
N LEU A 58 5.86 10.04 -23.46
CA LEU A 58 4.69 10.78 -23.97
C LEU A 58 3.44 10.66 -23.09
N LEU A 59 3.54 9.97 -21.95
CA LEU A 59 2.46 9.81 -20.97
C LEU A 59 1.17 9.27 -21.62
N TRP A 60 1.31 8.17 -22.38
CA TRP A 60 0.20 7.49 -23.06
C TRP A 60 -0.51 6.46 -22.18
N LYS A 61 0.04 6.15 -21.00
CA LYS A 61 -0.61 5.37 -19.94
C LYS A 61 -0.25 5.91 -18.56
N PHE A 62 -1.07 5.57 -17.55
CA PHE A 62 -0.69 5.83 -16.17
C PHE A 62 0.54 5.01 -15.77
N ARG A 63 1.48 5.66 -15.08
CA ARG A 63 2.67 5.00 -14.56
C ARG A 63 2.31 4.32 -13.25
N ARG A 64 2.29 2.99 -13.27
CA ARG A 64 2.11 2.17 -12.07
C ARG A 64 3.02 2.68 -10.96
N ARG A 65 2.44 3.03 -9.82
CA ARG A 65 3.16 3.60 -8.69
C ARG A 65 3.04 2.67 -7.50
N ARG A 66 4.17 2.16 -7.02
CA ARG A 66 4.19 1.35 -5.79
C ARG A 66 3.78 2.19 -4.59
N LEU A 67 2.99 1.58 -3.70
CA LEU A 67 2.67 2.17 -2.41
C LEU A 67 3.93 2.35 -1.56
N GLU A 68 4.02 3.50 -0.90
CA GLU A 68 5.04 3.77 0.10
C GLU A 68 4.80 2.89 1.34
N ALA A 69 5.85 2.65 2.12
CA ALA A 69 5.79 1.78 3.29
C ALA A 69 4.65 2.10 4.27
N GLU A 70 4.45 3.40 4.56
CA GLU A 70 3.39 3.89 5.43
C GLU A 70 2.00 3.64 4.84
N ALA A 71 1.84 3.91 3.55
CA ALA A 71 0.58 3.70 2.82
C ALA A 71 0.23 2.21 2.76
N LEU A 72 1.21 1.34 2.49
CA LEU A 72 1.02 -0.11 2.49
C LEU A 72 0.53 -0.59 3.85
N ARG A 73 1.20 -0.19 4.94
CA ARG A 73 0.79 -0.56 6.29
C ARG A 73 -0.61 -0.06 6.63
N ASP A 74 -0.90 1.19 6.30
CA ASP A 74 -2.21 1.80 6.56
C ASP A 74 -3.31 1.13 5.70
N SER A 75 -3.01 0.70 4.47
CA SER A 75 -3.91 -0.08 3.61
C SER A 75 -4.22 -1.44 4.22
N LEU A 76 -3.22 -2.18 4.70
CA LEU A 76 -3.43 -3.46 5.39
C LEU A 76 -4.41 -3.32 6.57
N LEU A 77 -4.18 -2.31 7.41
CA LEU A 77 -5.06 -2.00 8.55
C LEU A 77 -6.46 -1.54 8.12
N ALA A 78 -6.56 -0.77 7.03
CA ALA A 78 -7.84 -0.27 6.54
C ALA A 78 -8.71 -1.40 5.97
N VAL A 79 -8.09 -2.33 5.23
CA VAL A 79 -8.76 -3.47 4.60
C VAL A 79 -9.14 -4.52 5.65
N SER A 80 -8.27 -4.79 6.62
CA SER A 80 -8.59 -5.69 7.75
C SER A 80 -9.62 -5.12 8.72
N GLY A 81 -9.94 -3.82 8.63
CA GLY A 81 -10.86 -3.14 9.54
C GLY A 81 -10.23 -2.78 10.90
N GLN A 82 -8.92 -2.94 11.04
CA GLN A 82 -8.18 -2.67 12.28
C GLN A 82 -7.66 -1.24 12.38
N LEU A 83 -7.77 -0.43 11.33
CA LEU A 83 -7.20 0.92 11.31
C LEU A 83 -7.80 1.84 12.39
N ASN A 84 -6.96 2.21 13.35
CA ASN A 84 -7.29 3.24 14.32
C ASN A 84 -7.08 4.64 13.70
N ARG A 85 -8.19 5.35 13.49
CA ARG A 85 -8.26 6.68 12.87
C ARG A 85 -8.07 7.85 13.85
N GLN A 86 -7.76 7.59 15.13
CA GLN A 86 -7.49 8.65 16.10
C GLN A 86 -6.39 9.59 15.58
N ALA A 87 -6.67 10.90 15.57
CA ALA A 87 -5.73 11.93 15.17
C ALA A 87 -5.07 12.60 16.38
N GLY A 88 -3.81 13.05 16.22
CA GLY A 88 -3.07 13.78 17.26
C GLY A 88 -2.55 12.91 18.42
N GLY A 89 -2.15 13.54 19.53
CA GLY A 89 -1.61 12.83 20.69
C GLY A 89 -0.16 12.35 20.52
N PRO A 90 0.41 11.70 21.55
CA PRO A 90 1.80 11.26 21.55
C PRO A 90 2.05 10.15 20.53
N GLY A 91 3.29 10.08 20.03
CA GLY A 91 3.71 9.03 19.11
C GLY A 91 3.65 7.65 19.76
N VAL A 92 3.18 6.65 19.02
CA VAL A 92 3.00 5.29 19.52
C VAL A 92 4.22 4.42 19.24
N ARG A 93 4.75 3.79 20.28
CA ARG A 93 5.80 2.77 20.16
C ARG A 93 5.18 1.40 19.93
N LEU A 94 5.51 0.78 18.81
CA LEU A 94 5.10 -0.59 18.48
C LEU A 94 5.87 -1.62 19.31
N PRO A 95 5.30 -2.81 19.54
CA PRO A 95 6.07 -3.94 20.06
C PRO A 95 7.21 -4.27 19.10
N LEU A 96 8.39 -4.54 19.66
CA LEU A 96 9.53 -4.99 18.88
C LEU A 96 9.55 -6.52 18.83
N PRO A 97 9.98 -7.12 17.72
CA PRO A 97 10.34 -8.53 17.70
C PRO A 97 11.34 -8.86 18.82
N PRO A 98 11.24 -10.04 19.45
CA PRO A 98 12.13 -10.44 20.55
C PRO A 98 13.62 -10.27 20.24
N GLU A 99 14.00 -10.56 19.00
CA GLU A 99 15.37 -10.48 18.50
C GLU A 99 15.89 -9.04 18.51
N ILE A 100 15.04 -8.06 18.14
CA ILE A 100 15.37 -6.64 18.15
C ILE A 100 15.29 -6.06 19.57
N ALA A 101 14.31 -6.53 20.36
CA ALA A 101 14.13 -6.12 21.75
C ALA A 101 15.35 -6.50 22.60
N ALA A 102 15.95 -7.67 22.37
CA ALA A 102 17.15 -8.14 23.06
C ALA A 102 18.38 -7.25 22.84
N LEU A 103 18.45 -6.51 21.72
CA LEU A 103 19.54 -5.60 21.38
C LEU A 103 19.39 -4.21 22.02
N GLN A 104 18.24 -3.91 22.64
CA GLN A 104 17.99 -2.61 23.27
C GLN A 104 18.45 -2.61 24.74
N TYR A 105 18.92 -1.45 25.21
CA TYR A 105 19.14 -1.24 26.64
C TYR A 105 17.81 -1.39 27.40
N LYS A 106 17.85 -2.02 28.58
CA LYS A 106 16.68 -2.19 29.46
C LYS A 106 15.99 -0.84 29.70
N GLY A 107 14.66 -0.82 29.53
CA GLY A 107 13.83 0.38 29.72
C GLY A 107 13.88 1.39 28.57
N SER A 108 14.74 1.23 27.56
CA SER A 108 14.89 2.20 26.47
C SER A 108 13.80 2.15 25.40
N TRP A 109 12.98 1.09 25.41
CA TRP A 109 11.81 0.93 24.55
C TRP A 109 10.70 0.24 25.32
N GLN A 110 9.57 0.93 25.45
CA GLN A 110 8.35 0.37 26.01
C GLN A 110 7.25 0.56 24.97
N ALA A 111 6.70 -0.56 24.50
CA ALA A 111 5.55 -0.52 23.60
C ALA A 111 4.36 0.12 24.32
N HIS A 112 3.46 0.74 23.57
CA HIS A 112 2.23 1.26 24.16
C HIS A 112 1.44 0.09 24.80
N PRO A 113 0.89 0.24 26.02
CA PRO A 113 0.24 -0.87 26.72
C PRO A 113 -1.05 -1.34 26.03
N ASP A 114 -1.80 -0.42 25.43
CA ASP A 114 -3.01 -0.72 24.66
C ASP A 114 -2.67 -1.19 23.24
N PRO A 115 -3.02 -2.45 22.85
CA PRO A 115 -2.83 -2.96 21.51
C PRO A 115 -3.61 -2.19 20.42
N TRP A 116 -4.76 -1.60 20.77
CA TRP A 116 -5.54 -0.82 19.79
C TRP A 116 -4.78 0.42 19.29
N GLN A 117 -3.89 0.97 20.12
CA GLN A 117 -3.02 2.07 19.71
C GLN A 117 -1.92 1.62 18.74
N HIS A 118 -1.58 0.33 18.67
CA HIS A 118 -0.59 -0.17 17.71
C HIS A 118 -1.12 -0.06 16.27
N ASN A 119 -2.43 -0.07 16.08
CA ASN A 119 -3.07 0.02 14.76
C ASN A 119 -3.33 1.45 14.27
N ARG A 120 -2.70 2.45 14.89
CA ARG A 120 -2.77 3.83 14.38
C ARG A 120 -2.09 3.96 13.03
N ARG A 121 -2.51 4.98 12.27
CA ARG A 121 -1.83 5.39 11.03
C ARG A 121 -0.33 5.53 11.23
N ALA A 122 0.45 5.10 10.25
CA ALA A 122 1.90 5.04 10.30
C ALA A 122 2.56 6.40 10.65
N ILE A 123 1.92 7.51 10.26
CA ILE A 123 2.36 8.88 10.60
C ILE A 123 2.42 9.17 12.10
N PHE A 124 1.66 8.44 12.92
CA PHE A 124 1.65 8.60 14.38
C PHE A 124 2.59 7.63 15.10
N LEU A 125 3.35 6.81 14.36
CA LEU A 125 4.30 5.89 14.97
C LEU A 125 5.54 6.64 15.44
N PHE A 126 6.00 6.28 16.62
CA PHE A 126 7.25 6.78 17.16
C PHE A 126 8.41 6.06 16.46
N VAL A 127 9.24 6.84 15.76
CA VAL A 127 10.44 6.33 15.09
C VAL A 127 11.67 6.81 15.85
N LYS A 128 12.45 5.87 16.41
CA LYS A 128 13.75 6.18 17.02
C LYS A 128 14.82 6.07 15.94
N ARG A 129 15.80 6.98 15.97
CA ARG A 129 16.85 7.07 14.93
C ARG A 129 17.54 5.74 14.60
N ASN A 130 17.75 4.88 15.60
CA ASN A 130 18.41 3.56 15.44
C ASN A 130 17.43 2.38 15.54
N ASN A 131 16.12 2.65 15.65
CA ASN A 131 15.11 1.61 15.79
C ASN A 131 13.85 2.02 15.04
N ARG A 132 13.71 1.50 13.81
CA ARG A 132 12.61 1.77 12.90
C ARG A 132 11.77 0.50 12.76
N PRO A 133 10.44 0.62 12.56
CA PRO A 133 9.61 -0.56 12.34
C PRO A 133 10.14 -1.43 11.19
N PRO A 134 10.28 -2.76 11.38
CA PRO A 134 10.87 -3.64 10.36
C PRO A 134 10.11 -3.62 9.03
N LEU A 135 8.77 -3.67 9.09
CA LEU A 135 7.93 -3.59 7.89
C LEU A 135 8.20 -2.29 7.12
N LEU A 136 8.24 -1.14 7.81
CA LEU A 136 8.49 0.14 7.13
C LEU A 136 9.88 0.17 6.48
N THR A 137 10.88 -0.33 7.21
CA THR A 137 12.27 -0.36 6.73
C THR A 137 12.45 -1.23 5.50
N ASN A 138 11.83 -2.40 5.48
CA ASN A 138 11.91 -3.35 4.36
C ASN A 138 11.23 -2.82 3.09
N PHE A 139 10.24 -1.95 3.24
CA PHE A 139 9.51 -1.30 2.14
C PHE A 139 10.02 0.11 1.85
N ASP A 140 11.33 0.32 1.97
CA ASP A 140 12.04 1.54 1.56
C ASP A 140 11.61 2.83 2.31
N ALA A 141 11.16 2.72 3.58
CA ALA A 141 10.95 3.90 4.40
C ALA A 141 12.27 4.70 4.58
N PRO A 142 12.24 6.04 4.44
CA PRO A 142 13.42 6.89 4.55
C PRO A 142 14.26 6.63 5.79
N GLY A 143 15.57 6.74 5.62
CA GLY A 143 16.51 6.79 6.73
C GLY A 143 16.27 7.99 7.65
N THR A 144 16.65 7.86 8.91
CA THR A 144 16.57 8.91 9.95
C THR A 144 17.90 9.62 10.19
N MET A 145 18.92 9.31 9.38
CA MET A 145 20.29 9.81 9.50
C MET A 145 20.61 10.89 8.48
N VAL A 146 20.03 10.80 7.28
CA VAL A 146 20.29 11.71 6.16
C VAL A 146 18.97 12.20 5.56
N SER A 147 18.99 13.39 4.95
CA SER A 147 17.85 13.90 4.22
C SER A 147 17.53 13.02 3.01
N CYS A 148 16.25 12.79 2.73
CA CYS A 148 15.77 12.01 1.60
C CYS A 148 15.03 12.92 0.62
N GLY A 149 15.69 13.30 -0.48
CA GLY A 149 15.10 14.16 -1.51
C GLY A 149 14.17 13.42 -2.49
N ARG A 150 14.36 12.09 -2.62
CA ARG A 150 13.51 11.20 -3.41
C ARG A 150 13.48 9.84 -2.74
N ARG A 151 12.28 9.29 -2.53
CA ARG A 151 12.13 7.94 -1.97
C ARG A 151 12.47 6.91 -3.05
N ASN A 152 13.26 5.90 -2.66
CA ASN A 152 13.54 4.77 -3.52
C ASN A 152 12.38 3.78 -3.48
N GLN A 153 12.20 3.02 -4.55
CA GLN A 153 11.28 1.90 -4.63
C GLN A 153 12.07 0.70 -5.13
N SER A 154 12.32 -0.24 -4.24
CA SER A 154 13.05 -1.46 -4.53
C SER A 154 12.05 -2.60 -4.71
N SER A 155 12.36 -3.59 -5.56
CA SER A 155 11.64 -4.86 -5.61
C SER A 155 12.65 -5.97 -5.37
N HIS A 156 12.57 -6.61 -4.21
CA HIS A 156 13.48 -7.69 -3.83
C HIS A 156 12.75 -8.80 -3.07
N ALA A 157 13.29 -10.01 -3.13
CA ALA A 157 12.67 -11.21 -2.55
C ALA A 157 12.33 -11.05 -1.06
N GLY A 158 13.16 -10.34 -0.29
CA GLY A 158 12.89 -10.05 1.13
C GLY A 158 11.58 -9.30 1.40
N GLN A 159 11.10 -8.47 0.47
CA GLN A 159 9.79 -7.82 0.58
C GLN A 159 8.64 -8.81 0.40
N ALA A 160 8.71 -9.64 -0.64
CA ALA A 160 7.71 -10.68 -0.89
C ALA A 160 7.67 -11.70 0.27
N LEU A 161 8.83 -12.15 0.75
CA LEU A 161 8.93 -13.06 1.89
C LEU A 161 8.37 -12.44 3.18
N THR A 162 8.52 -11.13 3.38
CA THR A 162 7.93 -10.44 4.53
C THR A 162 6.41 -10.41 4.44
N LEU A 163 5.84 -10.20 3.24
CA LEU A 163 4.39 -10.23 3.09
C LEU A 163 3.81 -11.62 3.33
N LEU A 164 4.52 -12.66 2.91
CA LEU A 164 4.08 -14.04 3.06
C LEU A 164 4.25 -14.60 4.48
N ASN A 165 5.33 -14.24 5.18
CA ASN A 165 5.73 -14.94 6.42
C ASN A 165 5.68 -14.06 7.69
N SER A 166 5.36 -12.77 7.58
CA SER A 166 5.35 -11.90 8.75
C SER A 166 4.18 -12.25 9.68
N PRO A 167 4.41 -12.38 11.00
CA PRO A 167 3.33 -12.51 11.98
C PRO A 167 2.32 -11.36 11.94
N GLU A 168 2.76 -10.18 11.50
CA GLU A 168 1.85 -9.04 11.35
C GLU A 168 0.89 -9.23 10.17
N LEU A 169 1.37 -9.77 9.04
CA LEU A 169 0.50 -10.02 7.89
C LEU A 169 -0.49 -11.16 8.17
N ASP A 170 -0.05 -12.22 8.83
CA ASP A 170 -0.95 -13.29 9.30
C ASP A 170 -2.05 -12.72 10.22
N ARG A 171 -1.67 -11.87 11.20
CA ARG A 171 -2.64 -11.21 12.09
C ARG A 171 -3.65 -10.36 11.31
N GLN A 172 -3.18 -9.55 10.34
CA GLN A 172 -4.07 -8.72 9.52
C GLN A 172 -4.93 -9.57 8.57
N ALA A 173 -4.44 -10.68 8.06
CA ALA A 173 -5.19 -11.60 7.21
C ALA A 173 -6.32 -12.28 7.97
N ARG A 174 -6.07 -12.73 9.21
CA ARG A 174 -7.10 -13.26 10.12
C ARG A 174 -8.16 -12.22 10.47
N ALA A 175 -7.74 -10.99 10.76
CA ALA A 175 -8.66 -9.89 11.02
C ALA A 175 -9.52 -9.56 9.78
N PHE A 176 -8.91 -9.59 8.59
CA PHE A 176 -9.61 -9.38 7.33
C PHE A 176 -10.61 -10.51 7.04
N ALA A 177 -10.23 -11.77 7.26
CA ALA A 177 -11.14 -12.92 7.14
C ALA A 177 -12.36 -12.79 8.07
N SER A 178 -12.14 -12.44 9.35
CA SER A 178 -13.23 -12.21 10.31
C SER A 178 -14.17 -11.09 9.88
N ARG A 179 -13.61 -10.00 9.34
CA ARG A 179 -14.40 -8.91 8.75
C ARG A 179 -15.24 -9.39 7.56
N LEU A 180 -14.65 -10.17 6.65
CA LEU A 180 -15.35 -10.71 5.49
C LEU A 180 -16.48 -11.66 5.88
N GLU A 181 -16.26 -12.53 6.87
CA GLU A 181 -17.32 -13.40 7.40
C GLU A 181 -18.49 -12.57 7.97
N THR A 182 -18.18 -11.48 8.67
CA THR A 182 -19.19 -10.60 9.25
C THR A 182 -19.98 -9.84 8.18
N GLU A 183 -19.31 -9.34 7.14
CA GLU A 183 -19.93 -8.48 6.12
C GLU A 183 -20.58 -9.25 4.96
N ALA A 184 -20.07 -10.43 4.61
CA ALA A 184 -20.51 -11.21 3.44
C ALA A 184 -21.00 -12.63 3.78
N GLY A 185 -20.92 -13.04 5.06
CA GLY A 185 -21.28 -14.39 5.50
C GLY A 185 -20.28 -15.44 5.04
N ARG A 186 -20.78 -16.65 4.74
CA ARG A 186 -19.96 -17.81 4.35
C ARG A 186 -20.19 -18.29 2.92
N ALA A 187 -20.91 -17.52 2.11
CA ALA A 187 -21.10 -17.85 0.70
C ALA A 187 -19.83 -17.51 -0.08
N PRO A 188 -19.12 -18.49 -0.69
CA PRO A 188 -17.81 -18.26 -1.30
C PRO A 188 -17.81 -17.12 -2.33
N VAL A 189 -18.83 -17.06 -3.19
CA VAL A 189 -18.97 -16.02 -4.22
C VAL A 189 -19.10 -14.62 -3.61
N ALA A 190 -19.94 -14.46 -2.59
CA ALA A 190 -20.16 -13.16 -1.94
C ALA A 190 -18.90 -12.71 -1.19
N VAL A 191 -18.21 -13.64 -0.53
CA VAL A 191 -16.96 -13.39 0.19
C VAL A 191 -15.87 -12.94 -0.78
N VAL A 192 -15.66 -13.65 -1.89
CA VAL A 192 -14.65 -13.28 -2.91
C VAL A 192 -14.95 -11.91 -3.50
N GLN A 193 -16.21 -11.63 -3.88
CA GLN A 193 -16.59 -10.31 -4.40
C GLN A 193 -16.33 -9.19 -3.38
N ARG A 194 -16.63 -9.42 -2.10
CA ARG A 194 -16.37 -8.44 -1.05
C ARG A 194 -14.89 -8.24 -0.81
N ALA A 195 -14.11 -9.32 -0.82
CA ALA A 195 -12.67 -9.28 -0.63
C ALA A 195 -11.98 -8.42 -1.72
N TYR A 196 -12.33 -8.62 -2.98
CA TYR A 196 -11.80 -7.82 -4.10
C TYR A 196 -12.18 -6.34 -3.98
N ARG A 197 -13.44 -6.03 -3.63
CA ARG A 197 -13.87 -4.63 -3.46
C ARG A 197 -13.15 -3.92 -2.34
N LEU A 198 -12.86 -4.62 -1.24
CA LEU A 198 -12.16 -4.04 -0.09
C LEU A 198 -10.65 -3.93 -0.34
N ALA A 199 -10.01 -4.99 -0.84
CA ALA A 199 -8.56 -5.05 -0.99
C ALA A 199 -8.07 -4.32 -2.26
N LEU A 200 -8.77 -4.48 -3.39
CA LEU A 200 -8.32 -4.03 -4.71
C LEU A 200 -9.20 -2.92 -5.30
N GLY A 201 -10.32 -2.57 -4.65
CA GLY A 201 -11.19 -1.47 -5.10
C GLY A 201 -12.01 -1.76 -6.37
N ARG A 202 -11.99 -3.00 -6.89
CA ARG A 202 -12.74 -3.43 -8.08
C ARG A 202 -13.53 -4.71 -7.84
N SER A 203 -14.31 -5.12 -8.83
CA SER A 203 -14.94 -6.45 -8.82
C SER A 203 -13.98 -7.50 -9.43
N PRO A 204 -14.03 -8.77 -8.97
CA PRO A 204 -13.23 -9.83 -9.56
C PRO A 204 -13.70 -10.12 -10.99
N SER A 205 -12.77 -10.54 -11.85
CA SER A 205 -13.08 -11.11 -13.15
C SER A 205 -13.78 -12.48 -13.00
N PRO A 206 -14.45 -13.01 -14.04
CA PRO A 206 -15.07 -14.34 -13.98
C PRO A 206 -14.07 -15.45 -13.62
N ASP A 207 -12.83 -15.36 -14.11
CA ASP A 207 -11.77 -16.34 -13.86
C ASP A 207 -11.25 -16.23 -12.42
N GLU A 208 -11.02 -15.00 -11.94
CA GLU A 208 -10.62 -14.73 -10.55
C GLU A 208 -11.68 -15.19 -9.55
N LEU A 209 -12.96 -14.96 -9.87
CA LEU A 209 -14.08 -15.41 -9.05
C LEU A 209 -14.13 -16.94 -8.99
N SER A 210 -13.90 -17.60 -10.12
CA SER A 210 -13.89 -19.06 -10.21
C SER A 210 -12.73 -19.67 -9.42
N LEU A 211 -11.53 -19.08 -9.53
CA LEU A 211 -10.34 -19.48 -8.77
C LEU A 211 -10.52 -19.26 -7.26
N GLY A 212 -11.01 -18.08 -6.86
CA GLY A 212 -11.26 -17.76 -5.46
C GLY A 212 -12.31 -18.68 -4.84
N ARG A 213 -13.39 -19.00 -5.57
CA ARG A 213 -14.37 -20.00 -5.13
C ARG A 213 -13.72 -21.37 -4.94
N ALA A 214 -13.00 -21.84 -5.96
CA ALA A 214 -12.34 -23.16 -5.91
C ALA A 214 -11.35 -23.24 -4.74
N PHE A 215 -10.60 -22.17 -4.46
CA PHE A 215 -9.69 -22.09 -3.33
C PHE A 215 -10.41 -22.25 -1.99
N LEU A 216 -11.52 -21.54 -1.79
CA LEU A 216 -12.31 -21.61 -0.55
C LEU A 216 -13.01 -22.98 -0.38
N GLU A 217 -13.35 -23.66 -1.47
CA GLU A 217 -13.99 -24.99 -1.45
C GLU A 217 -12.98 -26.13 -1.26
N ALA A 218 -11.74 -25.95 -1.72
CA ALA A 218 -10.69 -26.97 -1.65
C ALA A 218 -9.90 -26.97 -0.33
N GLY A 219 -10.15 -26.02 0.58
CA GLY A 219 -9.43 -25.94 1.85
C GLY A 219 -9.74 -27.11 2.77
N ASP A 220 -8.69 -27.81 3.21
CA ASP A 220 -8.79 -28.95 4.15
C ASP A 220 -9.06 -28.52 5.61
N GLY A 221 -8.93 -27.22 5.90
CA GLY A 221 -9.06 -26.63 7.23
C GLY A 221 -10.46 -26.07 7.53
N SER A 222 -10.57 -25.31 8.63
CA SER A 222 -11.79 -24.55 8.87
C SER A 222 -11.98 -23.48 7.80
N PHE A 223 -13.23 -23.08 7.55
CA PHE A 223 -13.54 -22.00 6.60
C PHE A 223 -12.77 -20.70 6.95
N ALA A 224 -12.65 -20.40 8.25
CA ALA A 224 -11.95 -19.22 8.74
C ALA A 224 -10.43 -19.27 8.47
N GLU A 225 -9.79 -20.44 8.59
CA GLU A 225 -8.37 -20.61 8.27
C GLU A 225 -8.13 -20.48 6.76
N THR A 226 -8.94 -21.19 5.96
CA THR A 226 -8.86 -21.12 4.49
C THR A 226 -9.09 -19.69 3.99
N LEU A 227 -10.05 -18.97 4.59
CA LEU A 227 -10.29 -17.57 4.25
C LEU A 227 -9.15 -16.65 4.69
N SER A 228 -8.48 -16.95 5.82
CA SER A 228 -7.29 -16.21 6.24
C SER A 228 -6.14 -16.40 5.26
N ASP A 229 -5.92 -17.62 4.78
CA ASP A 229 -4.91 -17.91 3.76
C ASP A 229 -5.24 -17.21 2.43
N TYR A 230 -6.52 -17.20 2.05
CA TYR A 230 -6.97 -16.46 0.87
C TYR A 230 -6.75 -14.94 1.01
N CYS A 231 -7.02 -14.37 2.18
CA CYS A 231 -6.72 -12.97 2.48
C CYS A 231 -5.21 -12.67 2.38
N LEU A 232 -4.35 -13.60 2.81
CA LEU A 232 -2.91 -13.48 2.69
C LEU A 232 -2.47 -13.48 1.21
N VAL A 233 -3.09 -14.33 0.37
CA VAL A 233 -2.87 -14.31 -1.08
C VAL A 233 -3.21 -12.93 -1.66
N LEU A 234 -4.36 -12.35 -1.29
CA LEU A 234 -4.76 -11.03 -1.78
C LEU A 234 -3.77 -9.92 -1.40
N PHE A 235 -3.20 -9.96 -0.18
CA PHE A 235 -2.16 -8.99 0.23
C PHE A 235 -0.84 -9.15 -0.52
N ASN A 236 -0.60 -10.32 -1.13
CA ASN A 236 0.60 -10.61 -1.92
C ASN A 236 0.39 -10.39 -3.43
N LEU A 237 -0.79 -9.97 -3.87
CA LEU A 237 -1.00 -9.56 -5.26
C LEU A 237 -0.27 -8.25 -5.56
N ASP A 238 0.31 -8.15 -6.74
CA ASP A 238 0.92 -6.89 -7.21
C ASP A 238 -0.11 -5.75 -7.18
N GLU A 239 -1.35 -6.02 -7.56
CA GLU A 239 -2.42 -5.02 -7.54
C GLU A 239 -2.72 -4.44 -6.14
N PHE A 240 -2.37 -5.16 -5.07
CA PHE A 240 -2.47 -4.62 -3.71
C PHE A 240 -1.31 -3.66 -3.39
N LEU A 241 -0.14 -3.87 -3.98
CA LEU A 241 1.08 -3.08 -3.73
C LEU A 241 1.23 -1.87 -4.66
N TYR A 242 0.54 -1.87 -5.81
CA TYR A 242 0.67 -0.85 -6.84
C TYR A 242 -0.66 -0.13 -7.08
N VAL A 243 -0.59 1.19 -7.30
CA VAL A 243 -1.70 1.99 -7.80
C VAL A 243 -1.55 2.09 -9.32
N GLU A 244 -2.61 1.78 -10.05
CA GLU A 244 -2.63 1.66 -11.52
C GLU A 244 -3.78 2.43 -12.18
#